data_AF-A0A3D9CCU7-F1
#
_entry.id   AF-A0A3D9CCU7-F1
#
_cell.length_a   1.000
_cell.length_b   1.000
_cell.length_c   1.000
_cell.angle_alpha   90.00
_cell.angle_beta   90.00
_cell.angle_gamma   90.00
#
_symmetry.space_group_name_H-M   'P 1'
#
loop_
_entity.id
_entity.type
_entity.pdbx_description
1 polymer ?
#
loop_
_entity_poly.entity_id
_entity_poly.type
_entity_poly.pdbx_seq_one_letter_code
_entity_poly.pdbx_strand_id
1 'polypeptide(L)'
;MNDIFKILGTLVANFGGKTITFLITRQEHKTFKMPKTTDFYYQDALNINIVKNSSGVEVQNNSNVQYEYDRKAITSMFVNNGIVNFYYTRTNCGAGWGSINLKKISNTEVSWTYLPNDTVLTAKNCPGNPDITYLPETKNLIFTKQ
;
A
#
# COMPACT_ATOMS: atom_id res chain seq x y z
N MET A 1 -16.14 7.09 11.37
CA MET A 1 -14.67 7.21 11.50
C MET A 1 -14.05 6.10 12.37
N ASN A 2 -14.66 5.67 13.48
CA ASN A 2 -14.08 4.65 14.39
C ASN A 2 -13.97 3.21 13.84
N ASP A 3 -14.75 2.79 12.84
CA ASP A 3 -14.79 1.38 12.45
C ASP A 3 -13.63 0.93 11.53
N ILE A 4 -12.97 1.89 10.88
CA ILE A 4 -11.86 1.64 9.96
C ILE A 4 -10.57 1.33 10.72
N PHE A 5 -10.35 1.93 11.90
CA PHE A 5 -9.17 1.61 12.72
C PHE A 5 -9.16 0.19 13.28
N LYS A 6 -10.27 -0.56 13.19
CA LYS A 6 -10.28 -1.98 13.59
C LYS A 6 -9.41 -2.86 12.68
N ILE A 7 -9.09 -2.40 11.47
CA ILE A 7 -8.22 -3.11 10.52
C ILE A 7 -6.72 -2.96 10.85
N LEU A 8 -6.37 -2.13 11.85
CA LEU A 8 -4.98 -1.97 12.29
C LEU A 8 -4.40 -3.30 12.76
N GLY A 9 -3.10 -3.47 12.55
CA GLY A 9 -2.36 -4.66 12.93
C GLY A 9 -1.90 -5.49 11.73
N THR A 10 -1.58 -6.75 12.02
CA THR A 10 -1.01 -7.68 11.06
C THR A 10 -2.11 -8.41 10.30
N LEU A 11 -2.04 -8.39 8.98
CA LEU A 11 -2.97 -9.03 8.05
C LEU A 11 -2.20 -10.02 7.19
N VAL A 12 -2.79 -11.19 6.92
CA VAL A 12 -2.15 -12.25 6.12
C VAL A 12 -3.09 -12.75 5.03
N ALA A 13 -2.55 -12.97 3.83
CA ALA A 13 -3.24 -13.61 2.71
C ALA A 13 -2.31 -14.59 1.99
N ASN A 14 -2.87 -15.45 1.15
CA ASN A 14 -2.11 -16.30 0.23
C ASN A 14 -2.40 -15.90 -1.22
N PHE A 15 -1.37 -15.65 -2.00
CA PHE A 15 -1.47 -15.25 -3.40
C PHE A 15 -0.30 -15.83 -4.21
N GLY A 16 -0.60 -16.49 -5.34
CA GLY A 16 0.42 -17.09 -6.20
C GLY A 16 1.34 -18.11 -5.49
N GLY A 17 0.79 -18.88 -4.55
CA GLY A 17 1.54 -19.86 -3.74
C GLY A 17 2.45 -19.25 -2.66
N LYS A 18 2.34 -17.94 -2.41
CA LYS A 18 3.12 -17.21 -1.40
C LYS A 18 2.18 -16.64 -0.35
N THR A 19 2.62 -16.69 0.90
CA THR A 19 1.98 -15.97 2.00
C THR A 19 2.45 -14.53 1.97
N ILE A 20 1.51 -13.59 2.04
CA ILE A 20 1.76 -12.15 2.05
C ILE A 20 1.30 -11.63 3.40
N THR A 21 2.21 -11.02 4.16
CA THR A 21 1.90 -10.38 5.44
C THR A 21 1.98 -8.87 5.29
N PHE A 22 0.92 -8.16 5.66
CA PHE A 22 0.87 -6.71 5.77
C PHE A 22 0.82 -6.27 7.24
N LEU A 23 1.50 -5.16 7.55
CA LEU A 23 1.33 -4.44 8.81
C LEU A 23 0.69 -3.08 8.51
N ILE A 24 -0.55 -2.88 8.97
CA ILE A 24 -1.24 -1.59 8.86
C ILE A 24 -1.08 -0.83 10.16
N THR A 25 -0.46 0.36 10.08
CA THR A 25 -0.31 1.27 11.22
C THR A 25 -1.06 2.57 10.98
N ARG A 26 -1.47 3.22 12.08
CA ARG A 26 -1.96 4.59 12.03
C ARG A 26 -0.78 5.54 12.22
N GLN A 27 -0.77 6.61 11.44
CA GLN A 27 0.09 7.77 11.65
C GLN A 27 -0.83 8.98 11.84
N GLU A 28 -0.80 9.54 13.05
CA GLU A 28 -1.56 10.75 13.35
C GLU A 28 -0.86 11.97 12.74
N HIS A 29 -1.65 12.96 12.33
CA HIS A 29 -1.15 14.24 11.84
C HIS A 29 -0.06 14.11 10.74
N LYS A 30 -0.24 13.19 9.79
CA LYS A 30 0.67 13.02 8.66
C LYS A 30 0.54 14.21 7.72
N THR A 31 1.67 14.82 7.36
CA THR A 31 1.73 15.89 6.35
C THR A 31 1.52 15.32 4.95
N PHE A 32 0.72 16.02 4.15
CA PHE A 32 0.54 15.76 2.74
C PHE A 32 0.80 17.04 1.95
N LYS A 33 1.49 16.91 0.82
CA LYS A 33 1.69 18.01 -0.11
C LYS A 33 0.52 18.14 -1.08
N MET A 34 -0.01 19.35 -1.23
CA MET A 34 -1.02 19.60 -2.25
C MET A 34 -0.42 19.47 -3.66
N PRO A 35 -1.06 18.73 -4.57
CA PRO A 35 -0.54 18.56 -5.93
C PRO A 35 -0.39 19.92 -6.63
N LYS A 36 0.79 20.15 -7.22
CA LYS A 36 1.14 21.35 -8.00
C LYS A 36 1.13 22.67 -7.20
N THR A 37 1.15 22.65 -5.88
CA THR A 37 1.35 23.84 -5.04
C THR A 37 2.51 23.65 -4.06
N THR A 38 2.82 24.72 -3.30
CA THR A 38 3.76 24.70 -2.18
C THR A 38 3.06 24.43 -0.84
N ASP A 39 1.74 24.24 -0.86
CA ASP A 39 0.94 24.12 0.35
C ASP A 39 0.92 22.69 0.87
N PHE A 40 0.74 22.58 2.18
CA PHE A 40 0.66 21.32 2.89
C PHE A 40 -0.61 21.29 3.73
N TYR A 41 -1.15 20.09 3.91
CA TYR A 41 -2.23 19.82 4.84
C TYR A 41 -1.88 18.63 5.70
N TYR A 42 -2.60 18.46 6.80
CA TYR A 42 -2.39 17.37 7.74
C TYR A 42 -3.66 16.53 7.86
N GLN A 43 -3.50 15.21 7.87
CA GLN A 43 -4.58 14.29 8.19
C GLN A 43 -4.03 13.05 8.90
N ASP A 44 -4.88 12.37 9.65
CA ASP A 44 -4.56 11.03 10.11
C ASP A 44 -4.59 10.07 8.92
N ALA A 45 -3.56 9.25 8.80
CA ALA A 45 -3.43 8.31 7.71
C ALA A 45 -3.11 6.90 8.22
N LEU A 46 -3.46 5.91 7.41
CA LEU A 46 -3.01 4.54 7.55
C LEU A 46 -1.82 4.31 6.60
N ASN A 47 -0.81 3.61 7.08
CA ASN A 47 0.33 3.18 6.27
C ASN A 47 0.43 1.66 6.26
N ILE A 48 0.89 1.11 5.13
CA ILE A 48 1.21 -0.32 5.01
C ILE A 48 2.74 -0.45 4.96
N ASN A 49 3.32 -1.05 5.99
CA ASN A 49 4.76 -0.96 6.25
C ASN A 49 5.57 -2.16 5.80
N ILE A 50 5.06 -3.37 5.95
CA ILE A 50 5.85 -4.59 5.75
C ILE A 50 5.11 -5.48 4.77
N VAL A 51 5.82 -6.01 3.79
CA VAL A 51 5.39 -7.13 2.96
C VAL A 51 6.44 -8.23 3.12
N LYS A 52 6.03 -9.38 3.68
CA LYS A 52 6.84 -10.60 3.74
C LYS A 52 6.28 -11.65 2.81
N ASN A 53 7.15 -12.48 2.23
CA ASN A 53 6.76 -13.67 1.47
C ASN A 53 6.64 -14.91 2.39
N SER A 54 6.30 -16.07 1.81
CA SER A 54 6.14 -17.35 2.54
C SER A 54 7.41 -17.85 3.23
N SER A 55 8.59 -17.41 2.82
CA SER A 55 9.87 -17.76 3.47
C SER A 55 10.22 -16.80 4.62
N GLY A 56 9.33 -15.87 4.98
CA GLY A 56 9.58 -14.83 5.98
C GLY A 56 10.54 -13.73 5.51
N VAL A 57 10.97 -13.79 4.25
CA VAL A 57 11.85 -12.77 3.66
C VAL A 57 11.04 -11.50 3.44
N GLU A 58 11.59 -10.39 3.95
CA GLU A 58 11.06 -9.06 3.73
C GLU A 58 11.25 -8.66 2.26
N VAL A 59 10.15 -8.63 1.51
CA VAL A 59 10.14 -8.23 0.10
C VAL A 59 9.91 -6.73 -0.05
N GLN A 60 9.30 -6.10 0.95
CA GLN A 60 9.18 -4.65 1.01
C GLN A 60 9.08 -4.17 2.45
N ASN A 61 9.79 -3.08 2.73
CA ASN A 61 9.73 -2.39 4.01
C ASN A 61 9.68 -0.89 3.80
N ASN A 62 8.57 -0.32 4.24
CA ASN A 62 8.25 1.09 4.18
C ASN A 62 8.39 1.74 5.57
N SER A 63 9.00 1.08 6.56
CA SER A 63 9.15 1.65 7.92
C SER A 63 10.01 2.92 7.95
N ASN A 64 10.87 3.11 6.95
CA ASN A 64 11.69 4.32 6.80
C ASN A 64 11.00 5.42 5.97
N VAL A 65 9.82 5.16 5.39
CA VAL A 65 9.05 6.16 4.64
C VAL A 65 8.57 7.24 5.60
N GLN A 66 8.97 8.48 5.33
CA GLN A 66 8.58 9.66 6.10
C GLN A 66 7.37 10.33 5.45
N TYR A 67 7.39 10.45 4.13
CA TYR A 67 6.39 11.17 3.33
C TYR A 67 5.61 10.24 2.42
N GLU A 68 4.36 10.61 2.11
CA GLU A 68 3.47 9.90 1.19
C GLU A 68 4.05 9.77 -0.23
N TYR A 69 4.94 10.69 -0.63
CA TYR A 69 5.59 10.70 -1.94
C TYR A 69 6.93 9.94 -1.96
N ASP A 70 7.35 9.35 -0.85
CA ASP A 70 8.56 8.53 -0.82
C ASP A 70 8.38 7.27 -1.67
N ARG A 71 9.50 6.73 -2.16
CA ARG A 71 9.47 5.48 -2.91
C ARG A 71 8.94 4.36 -2.04
N LYS A 72 8.17 3.47 -2.66
CA LYS A 72 7.52 2.32 -2.02
C LYS A 72 6.46 2.68 -0.97
N ALA A 73 6.20 3.96 -0.68
CA ALA A 73 5.15 4.39 0.25
C ALA A 73 3.77 3.86 -0.14
N ILE A 74 3.03 3.32 0.84
CA ILE A 74 1.63 2.94 0.72
C ILE A 74 0.87 3.66 1.83
N THR A 75 0.14 4.70 1.47
CA THR A 75 -0.53 5.60 2.42
C THR A 75 -1.99 5.78 2.04
N SER A 76 -2.88 5.80 3.03
CA SER A 76 -4.30 6.07 2.81
C SER A 76 -4.51 7.52 2.38
N MET A 77 -5.27 7.72 1.30
CA MET A 77 -5.56 9.05 0.78
C MET A 77 -6.92 9.56 1.24
N PHE A 78 -7.92 8.67 1.27
CA PHE A 78 -9.29 8.99 1.68
C PHE A 78 -10.08 7.71 1.99
N VAL A 79 -11.28 7.90 2.54
CA VAL A 79 -12.25 6.84 2.78
C VAL A 79 -13.52 7.17 2.00
N ASN A 80 -14.04 6.20 1.25
CA ASN A 80 -15.31 6.34 0.55
C ASN A 80 -16.17 5.08 0.74
N ASN A 81 -17.41 5.22 1.21
CA ASN A 81 -18.34 4.11 1.43
C ASN A 81 -17.75 2.92 2.23
N GLY A 82 -16.95 3.21 3.26
CA GLY A 82 -16.30 2.19 4.10
C GLY A 82 -15.11 1.48 3.43
N ILE A 83 -14.69 1.94 2.26
CA ILE A 83 -13.48 1.49 1.56
C ILE A 83 -12.38 2.52 1.85
N VAL A 84 -11.26 2.04 2.39
CA VAL A 84 -10.05 2.86 2.53
C VAL A 84 -9.30 2.80 1.21
N ASN A 85 -9.09 3.95 0.60
CA ASN A 85 -8.26 4.06 -0.59
C ASN A 85 -6.83 4.39 -0.16
N PHE A 86 -5.89 3.56 -0.60
CA PHE A 86 -4.46 3.79 -0.48
C PHE A 86 -3.87 4.09 -1.84
N TYR A 87 -2.80 4.86 -1.82
CA TYR A 87 -1.97 5.10 -2.99
C TYR A 87 -0.60 4.47 -2.76
N TYR A 88 -0.13 3.72 -3.76
CA TYR A 88 1.22 3.18 -3.79
C TYR A 88 2.07 3.99 -4.78
N THR A 89 3.17 4.56 -4.29
CA THR A 89 3.82 5.67 -4.98
C THR A 89 4.65 5.27 -6.19
N ARG A 90 5.43 4.19 -6.10
CA ARG A 90 6.24 3.53 -7.16
C ARG A 90 7.43 2.77 -6.57
N THR A 91 7.92 1.79 -7.32
CA THR A 91 9.27 1.22 -7.13
C THR A 91 10.33 2.08 -7.85
N ASN A 92 11.52 1.53 -8.10
CA ASN A 92 12.47 2.18 -9.01
C ASN A 92 11.84 2.32 -10.42
N CYS A 93 12.29 3.32 -11.17
CA CYS A 93 11.81 3.60 -12.54
C CYS A 93 10.32 3.93 -12.70
N GLY A 94 9.59 4.19 -11.61
CA GLY A 94 8.17 4.51 -11.71
C GLY A 94 7.28 3.31 -12.01
N ALA A 95 7.76 2.07 -11.82
CA ALA A 95 6.93 0.89 -12.00
C ALA A 95 5.97 0.68 -10.83
N GLY A 96 4.79 0.16 -11.15
CA GLY A 96 3.80 -0.30 -10.17
C GLY A 96 3.31 0.79 -9.25
N TRP A 97 3.17 2.05 -9.66
CA TRP A 97 2.38 3.00 -8.87
C TRP A 97 0.90 2.75 -9.13
N GLY A 98 0.02 3.05 -8.18
CA GLY A 98 -1.40 2.81 -8.41
C GLY A 98 -2.26 2.91 -7.17
N SER A 99 -3.54 2.59 -7.38
CA SER A 99 -4.56 2.65 -6.34
C SER A 99 -4.78 1.29 -5.71
N ILE A 100 -4.97 1.30 -4.40
CA ILE A 100 -5.28 0.14 -3.58
C ILE A 100 -6.59 0.43 -2.86
N ASN A 101 -7.55 -0.47 -2.95
CA ASN A 101 -8.81 -0.39 -2.23
C ASN A 101 -8.84 -1.48 -1.16
N LEU A 102 -8.99 -1.08 0.09
CA LEU A 102 -9.15 -1.98 1.22
C LEU A 102 -10.57 -1.84 1.78
N LYS A 103 -11.37 -2.90 1.61
CA LYS A 103 -12.76 -2.95 2.08
C LYS A 103 -12.85 -3.87 3.29
N LYS A 104 -13.38 -3.37 4.40
CA LYS A 104 -13.71 -4.21 5.56
C LYS A 104 -14.82 -5.21 5.19
N ILE A 105 -14.62 -6.48 5.50
CA ILE A 105 -15.64 -7.53 5.36
C ILE A 105 -16.20 -7.88 6.74
N SER A 106 -15.30 -8.12 7.69
CA SER A 106 -15.63 -8.43 9.08
C SER A 106 -14.62 -7.75 10.02
N ASN A 107 -14.65 -8.06 11.32
CA ASN A 107 -13.65 -7.54 12.25
C ASN A 107 -12.27 -8.21 12.08
N THR A 108 -12.21 -9.34 11.37
CA THR A 108 -10.98 -10.12 11.15
C THR A 108 -10.60 -10.20 9.68
N GLU A 109 -11.47 -9.81 8.75
CA GLU A 109 -11.21 -9.95 7.31
C GLU A 109 -11.39 -8.65 6.55
N VAL A 110 -10.50 -8.43 5.59
CA VAL A 110 -10.56 -7.32 4.64
C VAL A 110 -10.33 -7.83 3.22
N SER A 111 -11.01 -7.21 2.27
CA SER A 111 -10.79 -7.41 0.84
C SER A 111 -9.79 -6.38 0.34
N TRP A 112 -8.72 -6.85 -0.28
CA TRP A 112 -7.71 -6.09 -0.99
C TRP A 112 -7.99 -6.10 -2.50
N THR A 113 -7.89 -4.92 -3.11
CA THR A 113 -7.85 -4.78 -4.57
C THR A 113 -6.74 -3.82 -4.93
N TYR A 114 -5.79 -4.25 -5.75
CA TYR A 114 -4.72 -3.41 -6.25
C TYR A 114 -4.83 -3.24 -7.75
N LEU A 115 -4.84 -1.98 -8.18
CA LEU A 115 -4.96 -1.54 -9.56
C LEU A 115 -3.71 -0.70 -9.88
N PRO A 116 -2.61 -1.34 -10.32
CA PRO A 116 -1.45 -0.60 -10.80
C PRO A 116 -1.81 0.18 -12.05
N ASN A 117 -1.18 1.32 -12.22
CA ASN A 117 -1.17 2.03 -13.49
C ASN A 117 -0.04 1.51 -14.37
N ASP A 118 -0.28 1.57 -15.68
CA ASP A 118 0.70 1.11 -16.66
C ASP A 118 1.91 2.04 -16.69
N THR A 119 3.09 1.43 -16.66
CA THR A 119 4.36 2.11 -16.89
C THR A 119 5.10 1.37 -17.99
N VAL A 120 5.43 2.06 -19.09
CA VAL A 120 6.25 1.49 -20.16
C VAL A 120 7.72 1.49 -19.73
N LEU A 121 8.22 0.30 -19.40
CA LEU A 121 9.63 0.09 -19.07
C LEU A 121 10.43 -0.19 -20.34
N THR A 122 11.44 0.64 -20.58
CA THR A 122 12.40 0.46 -21.68
C THR A 122 13.81 0.52 -21.13
N ALA A 123 14.79 -0.05 -21.83
CA ALA A 123 16.19 0.06 -21.45
C ALA A 123 16.67 1.54 -21.33
N LYS A 124 15.99 2.47 -22.02
CA LYS A 124 16.24 3.91 -21.93
C LYS A 124 15.64 4.55 -20.67
N ASN A 125 14.43 4.15 -20.29
CA ASN A 125 13.69 4.77 -19.18
C ASN A 125 13.96 4.08 -17.84
N CYS A 126 14.43 2.84 -17.86
CA CYS A 126 14.82 2.04 -16.70
C CYS A 126 16.02 1.14 -17.04
N PRO A 127 17.23 1.69 -17.21
CA PRO A 127 18.41 0.88 -17.42
C PRO A 127 18.70 0.04 -16.16
N GLY A 128 19.00 -1.25 -16.34
CA GLY A 128 19.39 -2.16 -15.25
C GLY A 128 18.29 -3.15 -14.85
N ASN A 129 18.10 -3.35 -13.54
CA ASN A 129 17.17 -4.34 -12.98
C ASN A 129 15.90 -3.67 -12.44
N PRO A 130 14.81 -3.61 -13.22
CA PRO A 130 13.54 -3.04 -12.75
C PRO A 130 12.99 -3.86 -11.58
N ASP A 131 12.70 -3.19 -10.47
CA ASP A 131 12.06 -3.80 -9.30
C ASP A 131 10.56 -3.88 -9.61
N ILE A 132 10.11 -5.06 -10.03
CA ILE A 132 8.70 -5.36 -10.20
C ILE A 132 8.00 -5.28 -8.83
N THR A 133 6.84 -4.63 -8.76
CA THR A 133 6.10 -4.49 -7.50
C THR A 133 5.80 -5.86 -6.89
N TYR A 134 6.00 -6.00 -5.58
CA TYR A 134 5.69 -7.23 -4.83
C TYR A 134 4.26 -7.27 -4.29
N LEU A 135 3.44 -6.26 -4.63
CA LEU A 135 2.06 -6.20 -4.21
C LEU A 135 1.19 -7.15 -5.05
N PRO A 136 0.23 -7.85 -4.44
CA PRO A 136 -0.65 -8.75 -5.17
C PRO A 136 -1.59 -7.94 -6.06
N GLU A 137 -1.28 -7.90 -7.35
CA GLU A 137 -2.12 -7.32 -8.39
C GLU A 137 -3.31 -8.25 -8.66
N THR A 138 -4.42 -7.96 -7.97
CA THR A 138 -5.63 -8.76 -8.02
C THR A 138 -6.81 -7.99 -7.45
N LYS A 139 -8.01 -8.49 -7.72
CA LYS A 139 -9.27 -7.99 -7.17
C LYS A 139 -9.78 -8.94 -6.08
N ASN A 140 -10.28 -8.37 -5.00
CA ASN A 140 -10.94 -9.07 -3.89
C ASN A 140 -10.08 -10.16 -3.21
N LEU A 141 -8.76 -9.98 -3.11
CA LEU A 141 -7.93 -10.87 -2.31
C LEU A 141 -8.25 -10.69 -0.83
N ILE A 142 -8.54 -11.79 -0.13
CA ILE A 142 -8.92 -11.75 1.28
C ILE A 142 -7.69 -11.80 2.15
N PHE A 143 -7.55 -10.80 3.02
CA PHE A 143 -6.59 -10.77 4.10
C PHE A 143 -7.29 -11.00 5.44
N THR A 144 -6.69 -11.84 6.27
CA THR A 144 -7.17 -12.16 7.62
C THR A 144 -6.21 -11.62 8.67
N LYS A 145 -6.77 -10.97 9.69
CA LYS A 145 -6.04 -10.45 10.85
C LYS A 145 -5.47 -11.59 11.69
N GLN A 146 -4.20 -11.46 12.07
CA GLN A 146 -3.49 -12.36 12.98
C GLN A 146 -3.61 -11.90 14.43
#